data_AF-A0A090IL39-F1
#
_entry.id   AF-A0A090IL39-F1
#
_cell.length_a   1.000
_cell.length_b   1.000
_cell.length_c   1.000
_cell.angle_alpha   90.00
_cell.angle_beta   90.00
_cell.angle_gamma   90.00
#
_symmetry.space_group_name_H-M   'P 1'
#
loop_
_entity.id
_entity.type
_entity.pdbx_description
1 polymer ?
#
loop_
_entity_poly.entity_id
_entity_poly.type
_entity_poly.pdbx_seq_one_letter_code
_entity_poly.pdbx_strand_id
1 'polypeptide(L)'
;MARLKLPQGLHAGFTLIELTMVILLLGIVGMFSSRFISSNVVLYQTSINQNERLNDARFIFNRMDKELNSAVAFSLRINTTGNNTCIDFVPFTAAGLYIGNVSGESTMSLIMDRRTRENAGSNTDDFRGQYVSVLTTNADDFYLLPSSSVAEITNYVSASGANPTQATLTSGSNLSRDSLVSRYFIAKNKVQYCLLAIGDSMRLFRNQAPLSAQNYTLDNRVLMADDLSVDSSMRLSSASLFSHAILNLNFGFKLRDDSVLRFDHQLVISNVP
;
A
#
# COMPACT_ATOMS: atom_id res chain seq x y z
N MET A 1 -48.09 71.79 45.65
CA MET A 1 -46.93 71.50 44.78
C MET A 1 -45.73 71.23 45.68
N ALA A 2 -45.42 69.96 45.96
CA ALA A 2 -44.28 69.57 46.78
C ALA A 2 -43.48 68.52 46.01
N ARG A 3 -42.30 68.88 45.51
CA ARG A 3 -41.39 67.97 44.81
C ARG A 3 -40.52 67.26 45.85
N LEU A 4 -40.67 65.94 45.94
CA LEU A 4 -39.77 65.06 46.69
C LEU A 4 -38.42 64.99 45.94
N LYS A 5 -37.33 65.42 46.58
CA LYS A 5 -35.95 65.21 46.09
C LYS A 5 -35.50 63.82 46.53
N LEU A 6 -35.20 62.94 45.56
CA LEU A 6 -34.51 61.67 45.81
C LEU A 6 -33.02 61.93 46.14
N PRO A 7 -32.41 61.18 47.07
CA PRO A 7 -30.99 61.33 47.38
C PRO A 7 -30.14 60.84 46.19
N GLN A 8 -29.27 61.71 45.69
CA GLN A 8 -28.24 61.39 44.73
C GLN A 8 -27.20 60.49 45.42
N GLY A 9 -26.98 59.28 44.88
CA GLY A 9 -25.90 58.42 45.33
C GLY A 9 -24.55 59.12 45.12
N LEU A 10 -23.73 59.21 46.18
CA LEU A 10 -22.35 59.69 46.07
C LEU A 10 -21.58 58.74 45.15
N HIS A 11 -21.10 59.25 44.02
CA HIS A 11 -20.07 58.58 43.23
C HIS A 11 -18.76 58.61 44.05
N ALA A 12 -18.44 57.50 44.71
CA ALA A 12 -17.14 57.33 45.34
C ALA A 12 -16.07 57.26 44.24
N GLY A 13 -15.09 58.17 44.28
CA GLY A 13 -13.92 58.13 43.41
C GLY A 13 -13.03 56.94 43.75
N PHE A 14 -12.46 56.31 42.72
CA PHE A 14 -11.54 55.19 42.83
C PHE A 14 -10.30 55.61 43.63
N THR A 15 -9.89 54.80 44.62
CA THR A 15 -8.70 55.12 45.42
C THR A 15 -7.42 54.72 44.66
N LEU A 16 -6.31 55.41 44.93
CA LEU A 16 -5.03 55.10 44.27
C LEU A 16 -4.58 53.66 44.53
N ILE A 17 -4.84 53.14 45.74
CA ILE A 17 -4.53 51.75 46.11
C ILE A 17 -5.37 50.73 45.33
N GLU A 18 -6.61 51.07 44.99
CA GLU A 18 -7.49 50.21 44.20
C GLU A 18 -6.99 50.14 42.74
N LEU A 19 -6.54 51.26 42.18
CA LEU A 19 -5.98 51.31 40.83
C LEU A 19 -4.67 50.53 40.71
N THR A 20 -3.78 50.64 41.70
CA THR A 20 -2.52 49.88 41.69
C THR A 20 -2.75 48.39 41.84
N MET A 21 -3.69 47.96 42.70
CA MET A 21 -4.05 46.55 42.85
C MET A 21 -4.62 45.97 41.54
N VAL A 22 -5.48 46.72 40.85
CA VAL A 22 -6.05 46.28 39.56
C VAL A 22 -4.96 46.09 38.50
N ILE A 23 -4.03 47.03 38.36
CA ILE A 23 -2.95 46.93 37.36
C ILE A 23 -2.04 45.73 37.67
N LEU A 24 -1.72 45.48 38.95
CA LEU A 24 -0.93 44.33 39.37
C LEU A 24 -1.63 43.00 39.04
N LEU A 25 -2.92 42.88 39.36
CA LEU A 25 -3.70 41.68 39.06
C LEU A 25 -3.81 41.44 37.55
N LEU A 26 -4.07 42.49 36.76
CA LEU A 26 -4.11 42.39 35.30
C LEU A 26 -2.75 41.98 34.71
N GLY A 27 -1.64 42.48 35.26
CA GLY A 27 -0.30 42.08 34.85
C GLY A 27 -0.02 40.58 35.07
N ILE A 28 -0.38 40.07 36.26
CA ILE A 28 -0.22 38.65 36.60
C ILE A 28 -1.10 37.78 35.69
N VAL A 29 -2.40 38.09 35.60
CA VAL A 29 -3.35 37.33 34.76
C VAL A 29 -2.96 37.38 33.29
N GLY A 30 -2.54 38.54 32.79
CA GLY A 30 -2.09 38.71 31.41
C GLY A 30 -0.86 37.86 31.08
N MET A 31 0.12 37.80 31.99
CA MET A 31 1.31 36.96 31.81
C MET A 31 0.98 35.47 31.82
N PHE A 32 0.16 35.01 32.78
CA PHE A 32 -0.27 33.61 32.84
C PHE A 32 -1.10 33.21 31.62
N SER A 33 -2.05 34.04 31.22
CA SER A 33 -2.92 33.78 30.06
C SER A 33 -2.10 33.71 28.77
N SER A 34 -1.13 34.60 28.58
CA SER A 34 -0.27 34.63 27.39
C SER A 34 0.58 33.35 27.27
N ARG A 35 1.18 32.91 28.38
CA ARG A 35 1.97 31.66 28.41
C ARG A 35 1.09 30.44 28.20
N PHE A 36 -0.10 30.42 28.80
CA PHE A 36 -1.04 29.32 28.61
C PHE A 36 -1.46 29.21 27.15
N ILE A 37 -1.81 30.32 26.49
CA ILE A 37 -2.19 30.31 25.07
C ILE A 37 -1.03 29.82 24.20
N SER A 38 0.19 30.34 24.40
CA SER A 38 1.33 29.93 23.56
C SER A 38 1.68 28.46 23.70
N SER A 39 1.67 27.91 24.93
CA SER A 39 1.92 26.49 25.16
C SER A 39 0.84 25.60 24.53
N ASN A 40 -0.44 25.97 24.62
CA ASN A 40 -1.51 25.18 24.01
C ASN A 40 -1.44 25.19 22.47
N VAL A 41 -1.06 26.32 21.86
CA VAL A 41 -0.89 26.40 20.40
C VAL A 41 0.22 25.47 19.92
N VAL A 42 1.37 25.44 20.61
CA VAL A 42 2.48 24.53 20.26
C VAL A 42 2.06 23.06 20.41
N LEU A 43 1.41 22.70 21.52
CA LEU A 43 0.92 21.33 21.74
C LEU A 43 -0.06 20.90 20.64
N TYR A 44 -0.97 21.79 20.26
CA TYR A 44 -1.94 21.52 19.20
C TYR A 44 -1.25 21.29 17.84
N GLN A 45 -0.26 22.12 17.48
CA GLN A 45 0.51 21.95 16.25
C GLN A 45 1.29 20.63 16.21
N THR A 46 1.93 20.24 17.32
CA THR A 46 2.64 18.95 17.41
C THR A 46 1.69 17.78 17.24
N SER A 47 0.50 17.84 17.86
CA SER A 47 -0.52 16.78 17.73
C SER A 47 -1.02 16.65 16.28
N ILE A 48 -1.21 17.77 15.57
CA ILE A 48 -1.58 17.73 14.14
C ILE A 48 -0.49 17.04 13.31
N ASN A 49 0.78 17.43 13.48
CA ASN A 49 1.88 16.85 12.71
C ASN A 49 2.01 15.33 12.95
N GLN A 50 1.83 14.87 14.20
CA GLN A 50 1.84 13.44 14.52
C GLN A 50 0.67 12.70 13.86
N ASN A 51 -0.53 13.30 13.88
CA ASN A 51 -1.71 12.70 13.26
C ASN A 51 -1.60 12.60 11.73
N GLU A 52 -0.99 13.60 11.09
CA GLU A 52 -0.70 13.56 9.65
C GLU A 52 0.19 12.36 9.30
N ARG A 53 1.36 12.23 9.97
CA ARG A 53 2.28 11.11 9.72
C ARG A 53 1.70 9.74 10.07
N LEU A 54 0.86 9.65 11.10
CA LEU A 54 0.12 8.43 11.42
C LEU A 54 -0.86 8.03 10.32
N ASN A 55 -1.55 9.00 9.71
CA ASN A 55 -2.46 8.74 8.60
C ASN A 55 -1.70 8.31 7.33
N ASP A 56 -0.55 8.93 7.04
CA ASP A 56 0.33 8.51 5.94
C ASP A 56 0.77 7.06 6.12
N ALA A 57 1.27 6.71 7.31
CA ALA A 57 1.69 5.35 7.64
C ALA A 57 0.55 4.34 7.46
N ARG A 58 -0.64 4.64 8.00
CA ARG A 58 -1.84 3.80 7.82
C ARG A 58 -2.22 3.65 6.36
N PHE A 59 -2.17 4.72 5.58
CA PHE A 59 -2.49 4.65 4.15
C PHE A 59 -1.52 3.72 3.42
N ILE A 60 -0.21 3.89 3.63
CA ILE A 60 0.83 3.08 2.97
C ILE A 60 0.70 1.61 3.34
N PHE A 61 0.58 1.28 4.63
CA PHE A 61 0.46 -0.11 5.06
C PHE A 61 -0.82 -0.76 4.53
N ASN A 62 -1.97 -0.10 4.67
CA ASN A 62 -3.23 -0.65 4.14
C ASN A 62 -3.19 -0.82 2.62
N ARG A 63 -2.53 0.10 1.91
CA ARG A 63 -2.38 0.00 0.46
C ARG A 63 -1.48 -1.16 0.07
N MET A 64 -0.32 -1.30 0.71
CA MET A 64 0.63 -2.40 0.47
C MET A 64 -0.01 -3.74 0.82
N ASP A 65 -0.69 -3.85 1.97
CA ASP A 65 -1.44 -5.04 2.38
C ASP A 65 -2.45 -5.44 1.31
N LYS A 66 -3.26 -4.50 0.83
CA LYS A 66 -4.29 -4.77 -0.17
C LYS A 66 -3.70 -5.25 -1.49
N GLU A 67 -2.56 -4.72 -1.92
CA GLU A 67 -1.92 -5.16 -3.16
C GLU A 67 -1.19 -6.49 -3.01
N LEU A 68 -0.51 -6.71 -1.88
CA LEU A 68 0.25 -7.93 -1.61
C LEU A 68 -0.65 -9.13 -1.30
N ASN A 69 -1.85 -8.91 -0.77
CA ASN A 69 -2.86 -9.97 -0.62
C ASN A 69 -3.31 -10.57 -1.96
N SER A 70 -3.10 -9.85 -3.06
CA SER A 70 -3.39 -10.31 -4.41
C SER A 70 -2.12 -10.72 -5.17
N ALA A 71 -0.97 -10.82 -4.53
CA ALA A 71 0.26 -11.29 -5.15
C ALA A 71 0.20 -12.80 -5.44
N VAL A 72 0.69 -13.23 -6.59
CA VAL A 72 0.89 -14.65 -6.88
C VAL A 72 2.01 -15.18 -5.98
N ALA A 73 1.81 -16.36 -5.41
CA ALA A 73 2.84 -17.02 -4.62
C ALA A 73 4.14 -17.17 -5.43
N PHE A 74 5.28 -17.09 -4.74
CA PHE A 74 6.61 -17.10 -5.35
C PHE A 74 6.91 -15.98 -6.34
N SER A 75 6.00 -15.03 -6.62
CA SER A 75 6.33 -13.87 -7.47
C SER A 75 7.14 -12.79 -6.74
N LEU A 76 7.19 -12.83 -5.41
CA LEU A 76 7.89 -11.82 -4.63
C LEU A 76 9.41 -11.96 -4.76
N ARG A 77 10.06 -10.84 -5.02
CA ARG A 77 11.51 -10.71 -4.91
C ARG A 77 11.90 -9.38 -4.30
N ILE A 78 13.08 -9.33 -3.71
CA ILE A 78 13.68 -8.11 -3.19
C ILE A 78 14.98 -7.85 -3.93
N ASN A 79 15.20 -6.60 -4.33
CA ASN A 79 16.42 -6.15 -4.97
C ASN A 79 16.96 -4.95 -4.21
N THR A 80 18.19 -5.06 -3.72
CA THR A 80 18.86 -3.99 -2.97
C THR A 80 20.10 -3.56 -3.74
N THR A 81 20.13 -2.28 -4.13
CA THR A 81 21.25 -1.65 -4.84
C THR A 81 21.72 -0.43 -4.04
N GLY A 82 22.88 -0.56 -3.37
CA GLY A 82 23.34 0.44 -2.42
C GLY A 82 22.35 0.59 -1.27
N ASN A 83 21.91 1.83 -1.00
CA ASN A 83 20.91 2.13 0.04
C ASN A 83 19.46 1.98 -0.45
N ASN A 84 19.25 1.69 -1.73
CA ASN A 84 17.93 1.57 -2.32
C ASN A 84 17.45 0.13 -2.22
N THR A 85 16.23 -0.08 -1.71
CA THR A 85 15.62 -1.41 -1.61
C THR A 85 14.28 -1.40 -2.33
N CYS A 86 14.10 -2.31 -3.28
CA CYS A 86 12.87 -2.46 -4.04
C CYS A 86 12.29 -3.87 -3.86
N ILE A 87 10.99 -3.94 -3.64
CA ILE A 87 10.23 -5.20 -3.64
C ILE A 87 9.42 -5.24 -4.91
N ASP A 88 9.59 -6.30 -5.69
CA ASP A 88 8.75 -6.59 -6.83
C ASP A 88 7.80 -7.73 -6.49
N PHE A 89 6.59 -7.66 -7.04
CA PHE A 89 5.62 -8.75 -6.98
C PHE A 89 4.66 -8.68 -8.18
N VAL A 90 3.95 -9.78 -8.42
CA VAL A 90 2.99 -9.89 -9.52
C VAL A 90 1.60 -10.10 -8.96
N PRO A 91 0.70 -9.10 -9.02
CA PRO A 91 -0.70 -9.32 -8.64
C PRO A 91 -1.45 -10.14 -9.69
N PHE A 92 -2.23 -11.12 -9.26
CA PHE A 92 -3.13 -11.86 -10.15
C PHE A 92 -4.39 -11.04 -10.46
N THR A 93 -4.87 -11.14 -11.69
CA THR A 93 -6.15 -10.60 -12.15
C THR A 93 -7.27 -11.64 -11.99
N ALA A 94 -6.96 -12.91 -12.22
CA ALA A 94 -7.86 -14.04 -12.04
C ALA A 94 -7.09 -15.26 -11.52
N ALA A 95 -7.79 -16.15 -10.82
CA ALA A 95 -7.22 -17.42 -10.34
C ALA A 95 -8.33 -18.47 -10.32
N GLY A 96 -7.98 -19.73 -10.55
CA GLY A 96 -8.96 -20.81 -10.62
C GLY A 96 -8.33 -22.18 -10.71
N LEU A 97 -9.16 -23.15 -11.08
CA LEU A 97 -8.74 -24.53 -11.32
C LEU A 97 -8.80 -24.84 -12.82
N TYR A 98 -7.99 -25.77 -13.31
CA TYR A 98 -8.06 -26.28 -14.67
C TYR A 98 -8.33 -27.80 -14.66
N ILE A 99 -8.67 -28.32 -15.83
CA ILE A 99 -9.00 -29.73 -16.05
C ILE A 99 -7.92 -30.36 -16.94
N GLY A 100 -7.43 -31.53 -16.53
CA GLY A 100 -6.43 -32.28 -17.28
C GLY A 100 -5.00 -31.91 -16.88
N ASN A 101 -4.08 -32.11 -17.82
CA ASN A 101 -2.66 -31.80 -17.67
C ASN A 101 -2.29 -30.68 -18.64
N VAL A 102 -1.51 -29.70 -18.19
CA VAL A 102 -1.07 -28.58 -19.05
C VAL A 102 0.39 -28.69 -19.49
N SER A 103 1.13 -29.68 -18.99
CA SER A 103 2.55 -29.85 -19.29
C SER A 103 2.75 -30.37 -20.72
N GLY A 104 3.40 -29.57 -21.56
CA GLY A 104 3.63 -29.87 -22.97
C GLY A 104 2.46 -29.53 -23.87
N GLU A 105 1.33 -29.12 -23.31
CA GLU A 105 0.12 -28.73 -24.05
C GLU A 105 0.09 -27.22 -24.31
N SER A 106 -0.51 -26.83 -25.44
CA SER A 106 -0.73 -25.43 -25.80
C SER A 106 -2.14 -24.94 -25.46
N THR A 107 -3.04 -25.86 -25.10
CA THR A 107 -4.43 -25.56 -24.76
C THR A 107 -4.78 -26.12 -23.40
N MET A 108 -5.48 -25.32 -22.58
CA MET A 108 -5.95 -25.72 -21.26
C MET A 108 -7.43 -25.40 -21.08
N SER A 109 -8.15 -26.29 -20.41
CA SER A 109 -9.55 -26.08 -20.03
C SER A 109 -9.62 -25.58 -18.58
N LEU A 110 -10.15 -24.39 -18.38
CA LEU A 110 -10.25 -23.70 -17.11
C LEU A 110 -11.65 -23.84 -16.52
N ILE A 111 -11.71 -23.93 -15.20
CA ILE A 111 -12.90 -23.74 -14.38
C ILE A 111 -12.85 -22.30 -13.86
N MET A 112 -13.71 -21.46 -14.42
CA MET A 112 -13.81 -20.05 -14.04
C MET A 112 -14.37 -19.93 -12.62
N ASP A 113 -13.74 -19.10 -11.79
CA ASP A 113 -14.33 -18.71 -10.51
C ASP A 113 -15.55 -17.80 -10.73
N ARG A 114 -16.37 -17.64 -9.68
CA ARG A 114 -17.59 -16.83 -9.75
C ARG A 114 -17.33 -15.41 -10.24
N ARG A 115 -16.26 -14.77 -9.76
CA ARG A 115 -15.95 -13.37 -10.09
C ARG A 115 -15.47 -13.23 -11.52
N THR A 116 -14.61 -14.13 -12.00
CA THR A 116 -14.22 -14.15 -13.42
C THR A 116 -15.45 -14.38 -14.30
N ARG A 117 -16.33 -15.32 -13.94
CA ARG A 117 -17.58 -15.59 -14.68
C ARG A 117 -18.55 -14.40 -14.70
N GLU A 118 -18.70 -13.67 -13.61
CA GLU A 118 -19.62 -12.52 -13.55
C GLU A 118 -19.12 -11.32 -14.37
N ASN A 119 -17.81 -11.19 -14.54
CA ASN A 119 -17.20 -10.15 -15.37
C ASN A 119 -17.04 -10.59 -16.84
N ALA A 120 -16.82 -11.88 -17.07
CA ALA A 120 -16.77 -12.50 -18.38
C ALA A 120 -18.19 -12.89 -18.81
N GLY A 121 -18.89 -12.00 -19.52
CA GLY A 121 -19.96 -12.43 -20.42
C GLY A 121 -19.43 -13.46 -21.44
N SER A 122 -20.25 -13.94 -22.38
CA SER A 122 -19.72 -14.73 -23.51
C SER A 122 -18.73 -13.86 -24.30
N ASN A 123 -17.44 -13.98 -23.98
CA ASN A 123 -16.39 -13.11 -24.47
C ASN A 123 -15.19 -13.94 -24.91
N THR A 124 -14.75 -13.66 -26.14
CA THR A 124 -13.48 -14.14 -26.68
C THR A 124 -12.49 -13.01 -26.51
N ASP A 125 -11.34 -13.25 -25.85
CA ASP A 125 -10.21 -12.32 -25.64
C ASP A 125 -10.11 -11.56 -24.31
N ASP A 126 -10.94 -11.83 -23.29
CA ASP A 126 -10.89 -11.07 -22.01
C ASP A 126 -9.51 -11.09 -21.30
N PHE A 127 -8.73 -12.15 -21.52
CA PHE A 127 -7.38 -12.32 -20.97
C PHE A 127 -6.26 -12.35 -22.02
N ARG A 128 -6.55 -12.04 -23.28
CA ARG A 128 -5.56 -12.07 -24.36
C ARG A 128 -4.43 -11.07 -24.10
N GLY A 129 -3.18 -11.51 -24.29
CA GLY A 129 -1.97 -10.73 -24.01
C GLY A 129 -1.61 -10.62 -22.53
N GLN A 130 -2.36 -11.27 -21.64
CA GLN A 130 -1.95 -11.49 -20.24
C GLN A 130 -1.14 -12.79 -20.13
N TYR A 131 -0.66 -13.10 -18.94
CA TYR A 131 0.15 -14.28 -18.69
C TYR A 131 -0.56 -15.23 -17.74
N VAL A 132 -0.54 -16.52 -18.07
CA VAL A 132 -0.98 -17.59 -17.18
C VAL A 132 0.22 -18.22 -16.50
N SER A 133 0.10 -18.48 -15.20
CA SER A 133 1.08 -19.15 -14.35
C SER A 133 0.48 -20.44 -13.78
N VAL A 134 1.24 -21.53 -13.88
CA VAL A 134 0.93 -22.84 -13.32
C VAL A 134 2.17 -23.38 -12.61
N LEU A 135 2.04 -23.66 -11.30
CA LEU A 135 3.12 -24.18 -10.44
C LEU A 135 4.44 -23.39 -10.55
N THR A 136 4.37 -22.08 -10.28
CA THR A 136 5.58 -21.27 -10.12
C THR A 136 6.24 -21.56 -8.77
N THR A 137 7.54 -21.83 -8.77
CA THR A 137 8.32 -22.13 -7.56
C THR A 137 9.51 -21.19 -7.37
N ASN A 138 9.80 -20.34 -8.35
CA ASN A 138 10.83 -19.32 -8.31
C ASN A 138 10.27 -18.00 -8.86
N ALA A 139 10.59 -16.89 -8.24
CA ALA A 139 10.23 -15.56 -8.71
C ALA A 139 10.72 -15.29 -10.13
N ASP A 140 11.90 -15.82 -10.50
CA ASP A 140 12.47 -15.63 -11.84
C ASP A 140 11.53 -16.08 -12.97
N ASP A 141 10.64 -17.05 -12.73
CA ASP A 141 9.66 -17.49 -13.72
C ASP A 141 8.72 -16.36 -14.18
N PHE A 142 8.49 -15.33 -13.34
CA PHE A 142 7.68 -14.15 -13.67
C PHE A 142 8.48 -13.00 -14.30
N TYR A 143 9.80 -12.99 -14.12
CA TYR A 143 10.66 -11.87 -14.54
C TYR A 143 11.58 -12.22 -15.71
N LEU A 144 11.73 -13.51 -16.04
CA LEU A 144 12.49 -14.03 -17.18
C LEU A 144 11.53 -14.84 -18.08
N LEU A 145 10.72 -14.12 -18.86
CA LEU A 145 9.71 -14.70 -19.73
C LEU A 145 10.24 -15.00 -21.15
N PRO A 146 9.71 -16.03 -21.84
CA PRO A 146 8.81 -17.07 -21.33
C PRO A 146 9.54 -18.04 -20.36
N SER A 147 8.80 -18.68 -19.46
CA SER A 147 9.37 -19.59 -18.47
C SER A 147 8.67 -20.95 -18.44
N SER A 148 9.18 -21.88 -17.63
CA SER A 148 8.62 -23.24 -17.50
C SER A 148 7.21 -23.29 -16.90
N SER A 149 6.85 -22.26 -16.12
CA SER A 149 5.60 -22.17 -15.36
C SER A 149 4.73 -20.98 -15.78
N VAL A 150 5.24 -20.05 -16.60
CA VAL A 150 4.51 -18.85 -17.03
C VAL A 150 4.56 -18.69 -18.55
N ALA A 151 3.38 -18.52 -19.16
CA ALA A 151 3.22 -18.35 -20.61
C ALA A 151 2.22 -17.24 -20.94
N GLU A 152 2.40 -16.57 -22.08
CA GLU A 152 1.45 -15.58 -22.58
C GLU A 152 0.16 -16.26 -23.08
N ILE A 153 -0.98 -15.62 -22.88
CA ILE A 153 -2.29 -16.07 -23.35
C ILE A 153 -2.53 -15.48 -24.74
N THR A 154 -2.53 -16.34 -25.76
CA THR A 154 -2.75 -15.92 -27.15
C THR A 154 -4.23 -15.88 -27.51
N ASN A 155 -5.03 -16.77 -26.92
CA ASN A 155 -6.47 -16.83 -27.12
C ASN A 155 -7.17 -17.24 -25.82
N TYR A 156 -8.34 -16.68 -25.57
CA TYR A 156 -9.20 -17.04 -24.45
C TYR A 156 -10.65 -17.09 -24.92
N VAL A 157 -11.30 -18.22 -24.72
CA VAL A 157 -12.69 -18.46 -25.13
C VAL A 157 -13.49 -18.93 -23.92
N SER A 158 -14.35 -18.06 -23.37
CA SER A 158 -15.33 -18.49 -22.37
C SER A 158 -16.42 -19.35 -23.04
N ALA A 159 -16.76 -20.49 -22.46
CA ALA A 159 -17.85 -21.31 -22.99
C ALA A 159 -19.20 -20.59 -22.83
N SER A 160 -20.01 -20.60 -23.88
CA SER A 160 -21.42 -20.17 -23.85
C SER A 160 -22.34 -21.40 -23.85
N GLY A 161 -23.50 -21.31 -23.18
CA GLY A 161 -24.47 -22.40 -23.12
C GLY A 161 -24.33 -23.32 -21.90
N ALA A 162 -24.39 -24.65 -22.10
CA ALA A 162 -24.64 -25.65 -21.04
C ALA A 162 -23.58 -25.77 -19.93
N ASN A 163 -22.35 -25.26 -20.14
CA ASN A 163 -21.28 -25.21 -19.13
C ASN A 163 -20.75 -23.76 -18.99
N PRO A 164 -21.52 -22.82 -18.41
CA PRO A 164 -21.15 -21.40 -18.33
C PRO A 164 -20.00 -21.13 -17.32
N THR A 165 -19.36 -22.18 -16.79
CA THR A 165 -18.28 -22.11 -15.80
C THR A 165 -16.94 -22.54 -16.38
N GLN A 166 -16.87 -22.92 -17.66
CA GLN A 166 -15.62 -23.35 -18.29
C GLN A 166 -15.13 -22.35 -19.33
N ALA A 167 -13.81 -22.28 -19.49
CA ALA A 167 -13.17 -21.53 -20.56
C ALA A 167 -12.03 -22.34 -21.16
N THR A 168 -11.72 -22.11 -22.42
CA THR A 168 -10.54 -22.67 -23.08
C THR A 168 -9.52 -21.56 -23.26
N LEU A 169 -8.30 -21.79 -22.80
CA LEU A 169 -7.16 -20.88 -22.94
C LEU A 169 -6.13 -21.53 -23.84
N THR A 170 -5.58 -20.75 -24.78
CA THR A 170 -4.42 -21.14 -25.58
C THR A 170 -3.21 -20.33 -25.13
N SER A 171 -2.12 -21.00 -24.77
CA SER A 171 -0.86 -20.37 -24.42
C SER A 171 0.03 -20.18 -25.66
N GLY A 172 0.83 -19.12 -25.67
CA GLY A 172 1.80 -18.83 -26.74
C GLY A 172 3.05 -19.70 -26.68
N SER A 173 3.31 -20.31 -25.52
CA SER A 173 4.41 -21.24 -25.27
C SER A 173 3.92 -22.40 -24.42
N ASN A 174 4.51 -23.58 -24.61
CA ASN A 174 4.18 -24.74 -23.80
C ASN A 174 4.70 -24.56 -22.37
N LEU A 175 3.82 -24.77 -21.41
CA LEU A 175 4.21 -24.93 -20.01
C LEU A 175 4.86 -26.31 -19.85
N SER A 176 5.92 -26.43 -19.07
CA SER A 176 6.58 -27.73 -18.81
C SER A 176 6.35 -28.25 -17.40
N ARG A 177 5.48 -27.56 -16.65
CA ARG A 177 5.08 -27.91 -15.29
C ARG A 177 3.56 -28.01 -15.19
N ASP A 178 3.10 -28.86 -14.28
CA ASP A 178 1.70 -29.10 -13.98
C ASP A 178 1.49 -28.98 -12.47
N SER A 179 0.41 -28.34 -12.04
CA SER A 179 0.06 -28.22 -10.63
C SER A 179 -0.57 -29.51 -10.12
N LEU A 180 -0.13 -29.99 -8.94
CA LEU A 180 -0.69 -31.18 -8.28
C LEU A 180 -2.17 -31.04 -7.90
N VAL A 181 -2.63 -29.80 -7.74
CA VAL A 181 -4.02 -29.46 -7.41
C VAL A 181 -4.73 -28.75 -8.57
N SER A 182 -4.13 -28.78 -9.76
CA SER A 182 -4.64 -28.20 -11.00
C SER A 182 -5.05 -26.72 -10.86
N ARG A 183 -4.20 -25.90 -10.21
CA ARG A 183 -4.46 -24.46 -10.00
C ARG A 183 -3.69 -23.57 -10.98
N TYR A 184 -4.33 -22.49 -11.43
CA TYR A 184 -3.72 -21.46 -12.27
C TYR A 184 -3.92 -20.06 -11.71
N PHE A 185 -3.03 -19.14 -12.11
CA PHE A 185 -3.14 -17.70 -11.88
C PHE A 185 -2.95 -16.96 -13.20
N ILE A 186 -3.76 -15.93 -13.45
CA ILE A 186 -3.57 -15.02 -14.58
C ILE A 186 -3.08 -13.68 -14.04
N ALA A 187 -2.07 -13.10 -14.68
CA ALA A 187 -1.50 -11.83 -14.32
C ALA A 187 -1.21 -10.96 -15.55
N LYS A 188 -1.36 -9.65 -15.40
CA LYS A 188 -1.15 -8.67 -16.47
C LYS A 188 0.07 -7.79 -16.25
N ASN A 189 0.25 -7.34 -15.00
CA ASN A 189 1.23 -6.34 -14.64
C ASN A 189 2.10 -6.85 -13.50
N LYS A 190 3.32 -6.33 -13.41
CA LYS A 190 4.16 -6.39 -12.23
C LYS A 190 4.14 -5.05 -11.50
N VAL A 191 4.22 -5.10 -10.17
CA VAL A 191 4.24 -3.91 -9.30
C VAL A 191 5.56 -3.91 -8.53
N GLN A 192 6.03 -2.71 -8.20
CA GLN A 192 7.25 -2.51 -7.43
C GLN A 192 7.05 -1.42 -6.39
N TYR A 193 7.49 -1.66 -5.15
CA TYR A 193 7.70 -0.63 -4.14
C TYR A 193 9.19 -0.42 -3.93
N CYS A 194 9.67 0.79 -4.15
CA CYS A 194 11.08 1.15 -3.99
C CYS A 194 11.25 2.18 -2.88
N LEU A 195 12.01 1.81 -1.86
CA LEU A 195 12.52 2.71 -0.85
C LEU A 195 13.87 3.25 -1.36
N LEU A 196 13.91 4.54 -1.70
CA LEU A 196 15.05 5.20 -2.30
C LEU A 196 15.65 6.24 -1.35
N ALA A 197 16.98 6.25 -1.24
CA ALA A 197 17.71 7.28 -0.52
C ALA A 197 17.81 8.55 -1.37
N ILE A 198 17.34 9.69 -0.85
CA ILE A 198 17.38 10.99 -1.53
C ILE A 198 17.84 12.04 -0.52
N GLY A 199 19.13 12.37 -0.55
CA GLY A 199 19.74 13.25 0.47
C GLY A 199 19.74 12.57 1.84
N ASP A 200 19.26 13.26 2.86
CA ASP A 200 19.21 12.78 4.26
C ASP A 200 17.89 12.09 4.63
N SER A 201 17.02 11.81 3.66
CA SER A 201 15.77 11.09 3.87
C SER A 201 15.57 9.98 2.84
N MET A 202 14.73 9.02 3.21
CA MET A 202 14.25 7.97 2.32
C MET A 202 12.88 8.38 1.77
N ARG A 203 12.56 7.95 0.54
CA ARG A 203 11.23 8.10 -0.05
C ARG A 203 10.76 6.78 -0.61
N LEU A 204 9.48 6.48 -0.40
CA LEU A 204 8.85 5.28 -0.92
C LEU A 204 8.12 5.62 -2.22
N PHE A 205 8.48 4.94 -3.30
CA PHE A 205 7.81 5.04 -4.60
C PHE A 205 7.12 3.73 -4.96
N ARG A 206 5.97 3.84 -5.63
CA ARG A 206 5.28 2.72 -6.27
C ARG A 206 5.40 2.85 -7.78
N ASN A 207 5.85 1.78 -8.42
CA ASN A 207 5.95 1.64 -9.88
C ASN A 207 5.09 0.48 -10.35
N GLN A 208 4.67 0.53 -11.62
CA GLN A 208 3.94 -0.55 -12.26
C GLN A 208 4.38 -0.65 -13.71
N ALA A 209 4.51 -1.88 -14.21
CA ALA A 209 4.83 -2.16 -15.60
C ALA A 209 4.03 -3.37 -16.09
N PRO A 210 3.76 -3.50 -17.41
CA PRO A 210 3.31 -4.76 -17.99
C PRO A 210 4.27 -5.88 -17.64
N LEU A 211 3.76 -7.10 -17.47
CA LEU A 211 4.62 -8.24 -17.12
C LEU A 211 5.67 -8.55 -18.21
N SER A 212 5.33 -8.28 -19.48
CA SER A 212 6.21 -8.38 -20.64
C SER A 212 7.38 -7.39 -20.63
N ALA A 213 7.30 -6.30 -19.87
CA ALA A 213 8.34 -5.29 -19.84
C ALA A 213 9.55 -5.77 -19.02
N GLN A 214 10.76 -5.58 -19.54
CA GLN A 214 11.99 -5.92 -18.82
C GLN A 214 12.18 -5.03 -17.58
N ASN A 215 12.06 -3.71 -17.75
CA ASN A 215 12.29 -2.72 -16.70
C ASN A 215 11.02 -1.93 -16.36
N TYR A 216 10.99 -1.36 -15.16
CA TYR A 216 9.98 -0.38 -14.77
C TYR A 216 10.32 0.97 -15.41
N THR A 217 9.34 1.64 -16.01
CA THR A 217 9.50 3.02 -16.47
C THR A 217 9.37 3.96 -15.28
N LEU A 218 10.32 4.89 -15.13
CA LEU A 218 10.35 5.80 -13.99
C LEU A 218 9.44 7.02 -14.17
N ASP A 219 8.95 7.27 -15.39
CA ASP A 219 8.13 8.44 -15.72
C ASP A 219 6.77 8.45 -15.01
N ASN A 220 6.23 7.27 -14.69
CA ASN A 220 4.93 7.09 -14.03
C ASN A 220 5.05 6.61 -12.58
N ARG A 221 6.19 6.85 -11.92
CA ARG A 221 6.35 6.52 -10.51
C ARG A 221 5.43 7.36 -9.65
N VAL A 222 4.79 6.73 -8.66
CA VAL A 222 3.94 7.43 -7.69
C VAL A 222 4.68 7.53 -6.36
N LEU A 223 4.83 8.75 -5.83
CA LEU A 223 5.34 8.95 -4.48
C LEU A 223 4.29 8.48 -3.47
N MET A 224 4.65 7.50 -2.65
CA MET A 224 3.78 6.91 -1.63
C MET A 224 4.05 7.49 -0.25
N ALA A 225 5.33 7.76 0.06
CA ALA A 225 5.77 8.32 1.32
C ALA A 225 6.98 9.21 1.08
N ASP A 226 7.03 10.35 1.76
CA ASP A 226 8.19 11.22 1.85
C ASP A 226 8.75 11.29 3.27
N ASP A 227 9.93 11.91 3.39
CA ASP A 227 10.59 12.20 4.66
C ASP A 227 10.67 11.02 5.63
N LEU A 228 10.98 9.84 5.08
CA LEU A 228 11.30 8.68 5.88
C LEU A 228 12.74 8.79 6.41
N SER A 229 12.97 8.22 7.58
CA SER A 229 14.28 8.13 8.23
C SER A 229 15.19 7.16 7.47
N VAL A 230 16.50 7.39 7.56
CA VAL A 230 17.52 6.60 6.85
C VAL A 230 17.63 5.15 7.33
N ASP A 231 17.12 4.84 8.52
CA ASP A 231 17.01 3.49 9.09
C ASP A 231 15.73 2.75 8.65
N SER A 232 14.85 3.40 7.88
CA SER A 232 13.71 2.74 7.27
C SER A 232 14.16 1.60 6.38
N SER A 233 13.51 0.45 6.48
CA SER A 233 13.92 -0.77 5.77
C SER A 233 12.74 -1.63 5.38
N MET A 234 12.95 -2.41 4.32
CA MET A 234 12.02 -3.45 3.89
C MET A 234 12.79 -4.75 3.77
N ARG A 235 12.29 -5.83 4.38
CA ARG A 235 13.01 -7.12 4.43
C ARG A 235 12.05 -8.25 4.10
N LEU A 236 12.39 -9.01 3.07
CA LEU A 236 11.69 -10.23 2.70
C LEU A 236 12.42 -11.43 3.30
N SER A 237 11.70 -12.23 4.08
CA SER A 237 12.14 -13.59 4.40
C SER A 237 11.66 -14.54 3.30
N SER A 238 12.54 -15.43 2.84
CA SER A 238 12.24 -16.34 1.74
C SER A 238 11.13 -17.32 2.09
N ALA A 239 10.14 -17.45 1.20
CA ALA A 239 9.19 -18.56 1.22
C ALA A 239 9.80 -19.82 0.60
N SER A 240 9.33 -20.98 1.07
CA SER A 240 9.52 -22.29 0.43
C SER A 240 8.15 -22.85 0.05
N LEU A 241 8.10 -23.99 -0.66
CA LEU A 241 6.83 -24.66 -1.00
C LEU A 241 5.91 -24.91 0.22
N PHE A 242 6.49 -25.01 1.42
CA PHE A 242 5.78 -25.34 2.66
C PHE A 242 5.80 -24.20 3.69
N SER A 243 6.33 -23.02 3.35
CA SER A 243 6.39 -21.87 4.27
C SER A 243 5.85 -20.60 3.65
N HIS A 244 5.22 -19.77 4.48
CA HIS A 244 4.76 -18.44 4.08
C HIS A 244 5.95 -17.50 3.89
N ALA A 245 5.86 -16.60 2.92
CA ALA A 245 6.79 -15.46 2.85
C ALA A 245 6.35 -14.45 3.89
N ILE A 246 7.31 -13.92 4.65
CA ILE A 246 7.05 -12.81 5.57
C ILE A 246 7.80 -11.59 5.06
N LEU A 247 7.06 -10.51 4.84
CA LEU A 247 7.59 -9.21 4.51
C LEU A 247 7.52 -8.32 5.76
N ASN A 248 8.67 -7.86 6.23
CA ASN A 248 8.79 -6.93 7.33
C ASN A 248 9.05 -5.53 6.77
N LEU A 249 8.19 -4.58 7.15
CA LEU A 249 8.27 -3.17 6.79
C LEU A 249 8.53 -2.37 8.06
N ASN A 250 9.67 -1.67 8.11
CA ASN A 250 10.00 -0.76 9.19
C ASN A 250 10.17 0.64 8.58
N PHE A 251 9.23 1.55 8.88
CA PHE A 251 9.25 2.91 8.36
C PHE A 251 9.27 3.90 9.52
N GLY A 252 10.29 4.77 9.56
CA GLY A 252 10.34 5.91 10.47
C GLY A 252 9.94 7.18 9.75
N PHE A 253 8.83 7.80 10.12
CA PHE A 253 8.39 9.07 9.54
C PHE A 253 9.01 10.23 10.31
N LYS A 254 9.72 11.13 9.62
CA LYS A 254 10.27 12.33 10.25
C LYS A 254 9.16 13.38 10.44
N LEU A 255 9.17 13.97 11.63
CA LEU A 255 8.35 15.12 11.97
C LEU A 255 9.12 16.42 11.68
N ARG A 256 8.42 17.56 11.76
CA ARG A 256 8.98 18.88 11.48
C ARG A 256 10.04 19.31 12.50
N ASP A 257 10.06 18.70 13.68
CA ASP A 257 11.06 18.88 14.73
C ASP A 257 12.21 17.85 14.65
N ASP A 258 12.30 17.12 13.53
CA ASP A 258 13.27 16.05 13.26
C ASP A 258 13.13 14.81 14.18
N SER A 259 12.09 14.78 15.02
CA SER A 259 11.73 13.56 15.74
C SER A 259 11.20 12.50 14.76
N VAL A 260 11.39 11.22 15.09
CA VAL A 260 11.03 10.10 14.21
C VAL A 260 9.94 9.26 14.87
N LEU A 261 8.83 9.08 14.16
CA LEU A 261 7.76 8.15 14.54
C LEU A 261 7.94 6.84 13.78
N ARG A 262 8.29 5.77 14.50
CA ARG A 262 8.55 4.45 13.92
C ARG A 262 7.28 3.61 13.85
N PHE A 263 7.07 2.96 12.72
CA PHE A 263 6.06 1.94 12.54
C PHE A 263 6.67 0.65 12.01
N ASP A 264 6.28 -0.45 12.65
CA ASP A 264 6.63 -1.80 12.27
C ASP A 264 5.37 -2.51 11.80
N HIS A 265 5.43 -3.09 10.60
CA HIS A 265 4.33 -3.85 10.02
C HIS A 265 4.86 -5.14 9.38
N GLN A 266 4.18 -6.24 9.67
CA GLN A 266 4.57 -7.55 9.20
C GLN A 266 3.43 -8.13 8.36
N LEU A 267 3.72 -8.40 7.08
CA LEU A 267 2.79 -9.06 6.19
C LEU A 267 3.17 -10.52 6.03
N VAL A 268 2.19 -11.40 6.16
CA VAL A 268 2.32 -12.82 5.87
C VAL A 268 1.65 -13.10 4.54
N ILE A 269 2.41 -13.60 3.59
CA ILE A 269 1.93 -13.95 2.25
C ILE A 269 1.74 -15.45 2.23
N SER A 270 0.48 -15.86 2.18
CA SER A 270 0.11 -17.27 2.16
C SER A 270 0.48 -17.87 0.80
N ASN A 271 1.44 -18.80 0.82
CA ASN A 271 1.58 -19.76 -0.26
C ASN A 271 0.40 -20.75 -0.16
N VAL A 272 -0.61 -20.56 -1.00
CA VAL A 272 -1.70 -21.53 -1.17
C VAL A 272 -1.44 -22.24 -2.50
N PRO A 273 -0.81 -23.43 -2.50
CA PRO A 273 -0.53 -24.18 -3.72
C PRO A 273 -1.80 -24.49 -4.54
#